data_AF-F0H4N0-F1
#
_entry.id   AF-F0H4N0-F1
#
_cell.length_a   1.000
_cell.length_b   1.000
_cell.length_c   1.000
_cell.angle_alpha   90.00
_cell.angle_beta   90.00
_cell.angle_gamma   90.00
#
_symmetry.space_group_name_H-M   'P 1'
#
loop_
_entity.id
_entity.type
_entity.pdbx_description
1 polymer ?
#
loop_
_entity_poly.entity_id
_entity_poly.type
_entity_poly.pdbx_seq_one_letter_code
_entity_poly.pdbx_strand_id
1 'polypeptide(L)' 'MFSNRYYLREDSLILSATIEGRRIETIEVSLQTLKVVQSRGVCNKNTEYHEQIVNLVNANSRLIRQRMKATA' A
#
# COMPACT_ATOMS: atom_id res chain seq x y z
N MET A 1 -19.45 14.43 2.97
CA MET A 1 -18.40 14.52 4.00
C MET A 1 -17.60 13.22 3.97
N PHE A 2 -16.42 13.21 3.33
CA PHE A 2 -15.60 12.00 3.23
C PHE A 2 -14.90 11.78 4.57
N SER A 3 -15.44 10.89 5.39
CA SER A 3 -14.72 10.42 6.57
C SER A 3 -13.59 9.53 6.06
N ASN A 4 -12.38 10.09 6.02
CA ASN A 4 -11.14 9.36 5.75
C ASN A 4 -10.86 8.38 6.89
N ARG A 5 -11.63 7.29 6.92
CA ARG A 5 -11.56 6.20 7.89
C ARG A 5 -10.43 5.23 7.58
N TYR A 6 -9.37 5.68 6.92
CA TYR A 6 -8.19 4.85 6.64
C TYR A 6 -7.59 4.26 7.93
N TYR A 7 -7.76 4.96 9.06
CA TYR A 7 -7.33 4.53 10.40
C TYR A 7 -8.21 3.47 11.06
N LEU A 8 -9.42 3.18 10.53
CA LEU A 8 -10.37 2.24 11.14
C LEU A 8 -10.33 0.85 10.51
N ARG A 9 -9.41 0.59 9.59
CA ARG A 9 -9.18 -0.74 9.03
C ARG A 9 -7.95 -1.34 9.68
N GLU A 10 -8.19 -2.05 10.79
CA GLU A 10 -7.14 -2.82 11.50
C GLU A 10 -6.44 -3.82 10.57
N ASP A 11 -7.14 -4.28 9.53
CA ASP A 11 -6.66 -5.22 8.52
C ASP A 11 -6.03 -4.55 7.29
N SER A 12 -5.66 -3.27 7.34
CA SER A 12 -5.01 -2.55 6.24
C SER A 12 -3.64 -2.02 6.64
N LEU A 13 -2.65 -2.22 5.77
CA LEU A 13 -1.33 -1.61 5.85
C LEU A 13 -1.20 -0.51 4.81
N ILE A 14 -0.85 0.70 5.25
CA ILE A 14 -0.63 1.85 4.36
C ILE A 14 0.87 2.03 4.10
N LEU A 15 1.25 2.04 2.83
CA LEU A 15 2.60 2.30 2.36
C LEU A 15 2.64 3.58 1.52
N SER A 16 3.83 4.19 1.43
CA SER A 16 4.08 5.33 0.56
C SER A 16 5.18 4.98 -0.43
N ALA A 17 4.88 5.02 -1.74
CA ALA A 17 5.90 4.96 -2.77
C ALA A 17 6.52 6.34 -2.92
N THR A 18 7.85 6.41 -2.85
CA THR A 18 8.60 7.66 -2.96
C THR A 18 9.68 7.55 -4.04
N ILE A 19 9.88 8.64 -4.78
CA ILE A 19 10.99 8.84 -5.69
C ILE A 19 11.70 10.12 -5.24
N GLU A 20 13.02 10.05 -5.03
CA GLU A 20 13.82 11.19 -4.54
C GLU A 20 13.23 11.86 -3.28
N GLY A 21 12.69 11.05 -2.36
CA GLY A 21 12.07 11.52 -1.12
C GLY A 21 10.69 12.16 -1.31
N ARG A 22 10.18 12.29 -2.54
CA ARG A 22 8.82 12.77 -2.82
C ARG A 22 7.86 11.60 -2.96
N ARG A 23 6.76 11.64 -2.22
CA ARG A 23 5.69 10.64 -2.34
C ARG A 23 4.98 10.77 -3.70
N ILE A 24 4.94 9.68 -4.44
CA ILE A 24 4.27 9.60 -5.74
C ILE A 24 2.92 8.88 -5.66
N GLU A 25 2.81 7.82 -4.85
CA GLU A 25 1.55 7.12 -4.59
C GLU A 25 1.42 6.70 -3.12
N THR A 26 0.18 6.62 -2.65
CA THR A 26 -0.20 5.97 -1.40
C THR A 26 -0.83 4.63 -1.73
N ILE A 27 -0.35 3.58 -1.07
CA ILE A 27 -0.74 2.19 -1.34
C ILE A 27 -1.43 1.62 -0.10
N GLU A 28 -2.60 1.03 -0.29
CA GLU A 28 -3.31 0.25 0.71
C GLU A 28 -3.15 -1.23 0.39
N VAL A 29 -2.57 -1.99 1.32
CA VAL A 29 -2.40 -3.44 1.27
C VAL A 29 -3.31 -4.07 2.30
N SER A 30 -4.10 -5.07 1.91
CA SER A 30 -4.89 -5.87 2.84
C SER A 30 -3.99 -6.81 3.63
N LEU A 31 -4.01 -6.79 4.96
CA LEU A 31 -3.26 -7.70 5.81
C LEU A 31 -3.83 -9.14 5.80
N GLN A 32 -5.13 -9.28 5.51
CA GLN A 32 -5.77 -10.59 5.35
C GLN A 32 -5.27 -11.32 4.09
N THR A 33 -5.23 -10.62 2.95
CA THR A 33 -4.88 -11.22 1.64
C THR A 33 -3.43 -10.99 1.23
N LEU A 34 -2.76 -10.01 1.84
CA LEU A 34 -1.44 -9.50 1.47
C LEU A 34 -1.33 -9.02 0.02
N LYS A 35 -2.43 -8.49 -0.51
CA LYS A 35 -2.51 -7.91 -1.85
C LYS A 35 -2.80 -6.42 -1.79
N VAL A 36 -2.35 -5.69 -2.81
CA VAL A 36 -2.71 -4.29 -3.01
C VAL A 36 -4.21 -4.17 -3.31
N VAL A 37 -4.91 -3.39 -2.49
CA VAL A 37 -6.33 -3.03 -2.67
C VAL A 37 -6.44 -1.75 -3.47
N GLN A 38 -5.54 -0.79 -3.20
CA GLN A 38 -5.52 0.50 -3.85
C GLN A 38 -4.09 1.03 -3.93
N SER A 39 -3.77 1.71 -5.02
CA SER A 39 -2.56 2.51 -5.16
C SER A 39 -2.92 3.77 -5.93
N ARG A 40 -2.75 4.96 -5.36
CA ARG A 40 -3.14 6.22 -6.02
C ARG A 40 -2.17 7.34 -5.71
N GLY A 41 -1.90 8.15 -6.72
CA GLY A 41 -1.15 9.39 -6.62
C GLY A 41 -2.03 10.62 -6.39
N VAL A 42 -1.49 11.78 -6.77
CA VAL A 42 -2.16 13.08 -6.61
C VAL A 42 -3.52 13.07 -7.31
N CYS A 43 -4.53 13.66 -6.66
CA CYS A 43 -5.91 13.69 -7.15
C CYS A 43 -6.53 12.31 -7.42
N ASN A 44 -6.11 11.28 -6.67
CA ASN A 44 -6.60 9.89 -6.81
C ASN A 44 -6.42 9.29 -8.21
N LYS A 45 -5.41 9.75 -8.96
CA LYS A 45 -5.07 9.21 -10.28
C LYS A 45 -3.93 8.21 -10.18
N ASN A 46 -3.85 7.31 -11.16
CA ASN A 46 -2.68 6.46 -11.32
C ASN A 46 -1.53 7.32 -11.86
N THR A 47 -0.32 7.08 -11.34
CA THR A 47 0.90 7.63 -11.90
C THR A 47 1.43 6.72 -13.02
N GLU A 48 2.41 7.19 -13.77
CA GLU A 48 3.11 6.36 -14.76
C GLU A 48 3.79 5.12 -14.15
N TYR A 49 4.09 5.16 -12.85
CA TYR A 49 4.72 4.07 -12.11
C TYR A 49 3.72 3.11 -11.46
N HIS A 50 2.40 3.36 -11.60
CA HIS A 50 1.36 2.63 -10.88
C HIS A 50 1.50 1.11 -10.99
N GLU A 51 1.58 0.58 -12.22
CA GLU A 51 1.71 -0.86 -12.46
C GLU A 51 2.99 -1.43 -11.85
N GLN A 52 4.10 -0.70 -11.97
CA GLN A 52 5.37 -1.11 -11.38
C GLN A 52 5.28 -1.17 -9.84
N ILE A 53 4.65 -0.17 -9.22
CA ILE A 53 4.44 -0.12 -7.76
C ILE A 53 3.58 -1.31 -7.32
N VAL A 54 2.44 -1.54 -7.97
CA VAL A 54 1.52 -2.63 -7.63
C VAL A 54 2.21 -3.99 -7.75
N ASN A 55 2.93 -4.21 -8.86
CA ASN A 55 3.65 -5.45 -9.10
C ASN A 55 4.77 -5.67 -8.07
N LEU A 56 5.54 -4.62 -7.76
CA LEU A 56 6.61 -4.68 -6.77
C LEU A 56 6.06 -5.06 -5.38
N VAL A 57 4.98 -4.43 -4.94
CA VAL A 57 4.39 -4.70 -3.62
C VAL A 57 3.83 -6.13 -3.58
N ASN A 58 3.08 -6.56 -4.60
CA ASN A 58 2.51 -7.90 -4.65
C ASN A 58 3.58 -9.00 -4.69
N ALA A 59 4.65 -8.81 -5.47
CA ALA A 59 5.78 -9.74 -5.54
C ALA A 59 6.50 -9.91 -4.19
N ASN A 60 6.50 -8.86 -3.36
CA ASN A 60 7.16 -8.84 -2.05
C ASN A 60 6.21 -9.11 -0.87
N SER A 61 4.94 -9.46 -1.13
CA SER A 61 3.93 -9.75 -0.10
C SER A 61 4.37 -10.78 0.95
N ARG A 62 5.25 -11.72 0.58
CA ARG A 62 5.86 -12.69 1.49
C ARG A 62 6.66 -12.03 2.63
N LEU A 63 7.36 -10.92 2.36
CA LEU A 63 8.15 -10.21 3.38
C LEU A 63 7.24 -9.62 4.46
N ILE A 64 6.09 -9.07 4.06
CA ILE A 64 5.05 -8.58 4.99
C ILE A 64 4.59 -9.72 5.90
N ARG A 65 4.28 -10.89 5.31
CA ARG A 65 3.89 -12.09 6.07
C ARG A 65 4.94 -12.51 7.10
N GLN A 66 6.21 -12.51 6.70
CA GLN A 66 7.32 -12.89 7.59
C GLN A 66 7.43 -11.93 8.78
N ARG A 67 7.30 -10.62 8.53
CA ARG A 67 7.37 -9.60 9.58
C ARG A 67 6.22 -9.69 10.59
N MET A 68 5.02 -10.03 10.13
CA MET A 68 3.88 -10.27 11.01
C MET A 68 4.13 -11.43 11.98
N LYS A 69 4.69 -12.54 11.49
CA LYS A 69 5.00 -13.73 12.32
C LYS A 69 6.13 -13.51 13.31
N ALA A 70 7.11 -12.68 12.98
CA ALA A 70 8.25 -12.38 13.86
C ALA A 70 7.87 -11.54 15.09
N THR A 71 6.65 -11.01 15.14
CA THR A 71 6.14 -10.17 16.24
C THR A 71 5.17 -10.93 17.17
N ALA A 72 4.88 -12.21 16.87
CA ALA A 72 4.06 -13.09 17.69
C ALA A 72 4.93 -14.03 18.53
#